data_AF-D7SV39-F1
#
_entry.id   AF-D7SV39-F1
#
_cell.length_a   1.000
_cell.length_b   1.000
_cell.length_c   1.000
_cell.angle_alpha   90.00
_cell.angle_beta   90.00
_cell.angle_gamma   90.00
#
_symmetry.space_group_name_H-M   'P 1'
#
loop_
_entity.id
_entity.type
_entity.pdbx_description
1 polymer ?
#
loop_
_entity_poly.entity_id
_entity_poly.type
_entity_poly.pdbx_seq_one_letter_code
_entity_poly.pdbx_strand_id
1 'polypeptide(L)'
;MSKFEYPMLPRSDIIAILNESKIATVYEDNLINPNPDFVSDLYTRLLIHLDSLQEDPGQIEFAALEQLENPDWHRDSVRVMNLYSKIKELVASLECPKKFTLKDLIRPDRDRTERFLGTILNFFLHKDSKMNDLRPIVEELTLLDEQRNQFKDRISQLDAEIADCSEARERERPLVEEVEVKVKELRQTIPSLNNQQMSLRASFRKMKEKVTEMDEKISSAEFALVQSVQENANLRSKIIQSPDKLQRALEEKKSDRIEVKNAEKSAMQSFQEKSAILEVYTKAGKKMSKHFAQMQTIQEQVNSAKAIEKDLKVIKTKLSEEGVLEKSLEAKLVEWQGKVEQLDDLRKQLEKERDFKCEEAAKELNNVKLAVESSRHELEARQKKVEAQAAEVDGITLKINSVKESGAAKQQELISKGEEIMKEFHLYANSIGVLLPRIQVETEVDQEMCTSN
;
A
#
# COMPACT_ATOMS: atom_id res chain seq x y z
N MET A 1 4.05 52.82 34.65
CA MET A 1 3.99 52.35 33.26
C MET A 1 5.36 51.79 32.92
N SER A 2 5.56 50.46 33.03
CA SER A 2 6.82 49.84 32.62
C SER A 2 6.98 50.05 31.12
N LYS A 3 8.02 50.77 30.68
CA LYS A 3 8.34 50.88 29.25
C LYS A 3 8.79 49.49 28.81
N PHE A 4 7.96 48.79 28.06
CA PHE A 4 8.37 47.54 27.42
C PHE A 4 9.52 47.88 26.45
N GLU A 5 10.74 47.54 26.84
CA GLU A 5 11.88 47.63 25.95
C GLU A 5 11.82 46.46 24.98
N TYR A 6 11.82 46.76 23.69
CA TYR A 6 11.83 45.76 22.65
C TYR A 6 13.08 44.87 22.81
N PRO A 7 12.95 43.54 22.87
CA PRO A 7 14.08 42.65 23.13
C PRO A 7 15.12 42.78 22.02
N MET A 8 16.35 43.11 22.41
CA MET A 8 17.49 43.25 21.51
C MET A 8 18.44 42.09 21.74
N LEU A 9 18.73 41.32 20.69
CA LEU A 9 19.76 40.29 20.74
C LEU A 9 21.14 40.96 20.69
N PRO A 10 22.07 40.61 21.59
CA PRO A 10 23.44 41.12 21.51
C PRO A 10 24.13 40.53 20.27
N ARG A 11 25.14 41.24 19.76
CA ARG A 11 25.83 40.85 18.52
C ARG A 11 26.45 39.45 18.59
N SER A 12 27.03 39.08 19.73
CA SER A 12 27.57 37.74 19.98
C SER A 12 26.54 36.65 19.69
N ASP A 13 25.30 36.87 20.12
CA ASP A 13 24.23 35.90 20.00
C ASP A 13 23.68 35.87 18.58
N ILE A 14 23.59 37.02 17.91
CA ILE A 14 23.26 37.10 16.47
C ILE A 14 24.25 36.24 15.66
N ILE A 15 25.55 36.37 15.93
CA ILE A 15 26.60 35.61 15.25
C ILE A 15 26.50 34.12 15.58
N ALA A 16 26.31 33.77 16.85
CA ALA A 16 26.16 32.39 17.29
C ALA A 16 24.98 31.71 16.60
N ILE A 17 23.79 32.33 16.63
CA ILE A 17 22.56 31.78 16.02
C ILE A 17 22.75 31.59 14.51
N LEU A 18 23.28 32.60 13.80
CA LEU A 18 23.48 32.50 12.34
C LEU A 18 24.41 31.35 11.95
N ASN A 19 25.46 31.11 12.74
CA ASN A 19 26.41 30.04 12.51
C ASN A 19 25.86 28.66 12.92
N GLU A 20 25.23 28.55 14.11
CA GLU A 20 24.65 27.31 14.63
C GLU A 20 23.50 26.79 13.76
N SER A 21 22.63 27.69 13.30
CA SER A 21 21.53 27.38 12.39
C SER A 21 22.00 27.21 10.93
N LYS A 22 23.31 27.34 10.65
CA LYS A 22 23.92 27.23 9.31
C LYS A 22 23.29 28.16 8.26
N ILE A 23 22.78 29.31 8.69
CA ILE A 23 22.15 30.29 7.80
C ILE A 23 23.22 31.06 7.02
N ALA A 24 24.26 31.54 7.71
CA ALA A 24 25.39 32.23 7.10
C ALA A 24 26.61 32.17 8.01
N THR A 25 27.81 32.07 7.42
CA THR A 25 29.06 32.20 8.16
C THR A 25 29.37 33.68 8.36
N VAL A 26 29.18 34.18 9.58
CA VAL A 26 29.32 35.60 9.92
C VAL A 26 30.39 35.80 10.98
N TYR A 27 31.25 36.80 10.79
CA TYR A 27 32.23 37.25 11.77
C TYR A 27 31.85 38.63 12.32
N GLU A 28 32.44 39.00 13.46
CA GLU A 28 32.13 40.25 14.14
C GLU A 28 32.41 41.50 13.28
N ASP A 29 33.48 41.48 12.48
CA ASP A 29 33.84 42.56 11.57
C ASP A 29 32.77 42.83 10.50
N ASN A 30 32.04 41.79 10.06
CA ASN A 30 30.97 41.93 9.06
C ASN A 30 29.75 42.69 9.57
N LEU A 31 29.52 42.68 10.89
CA LEU A 31 28.42 43.41 11.52
C LEU A 31 28.84 44.79 12.03
N ILE A 32 30.13 44.98 12.36
CA ILE A 32 30.68 46.29 12.72
C ILE A 32 30.63 47.25 11.52
N ASN A 33 31.01 46.76 10.33
CA ASN A 33 30.97 47.52 9.08
C ASN A 33 30.19 46.72 8.02
N PRO A 34 28.85 46.79 8.04
CA PRO A 34 28.03 45.99 7.13
C PRO A 34 28.27 46.41 5.67
N ASN A 35 28.66 45.46 4.82
CA ASN A 35 28.73 45.65 3.37
C ASN A 35 27.33 45.44 2.76
N PRO A 36 26.82 46.34 1.88
CA PRO A 36 25.57 46.14 1.14
C PRO A 36 25.39 44.75 0.52
N ASP A 37 26.43 44.20 -0.10
CA ASP A 37 26.37 42.89 -0.75
C ASP A 37 26.20 41.77 0.28
N PHE A 38 26.94 41.86 1.38
CA PHE A 38 26.84 40.91 2.49
C PHE A 38 25.46 40.95 3.15
N VAL A 39 24.93 42.15 3.41
CA VAL A 39 23.61 42.32 4.03
C VAL A 39 22.52 41.79 3.11
N SER A 40 22.63 42.02 1.80
CA SER A 40 21.69 41.50 0.81
C SER A 40 21.70 39.96 0.78
N ASP A 41 22.89 39.34 0.71
CA ASP A 41 23.03 37.87 0.76
C ASP A 41 22.49 37.30 2.07
N LEU A 42 22.82 37.90 3.21
CA LEU A 42 22.36 37.48 4.53
C LEU A 42 20.83 37.49 4.63
N TYR A 43 20.18 38.58 4.19
CA TYR A 43 18.72 38.66 4.18
C TYR A 43 18.08 37.67 3.21
N THR A 44 18.67 37.45 2.03
CA THR A 44 18.21 36.41 1.10
C THR A 44 18.25 35.03 1.75
N ARG A 45 19.35 34.67 2.40
CA ARG A 45 19.47 33.38 3.11
C ARG A 45 18.48 33.23 4.26
N LEU A 46 18.25 34.30 5.01
CA LEU A 46 17.23 34.31 6.07
C LEU A 46 15.83 34.07 5.51
N LEU A 47 15.47 34.70 4.40
CA LEU A 47 14.16 34.50 3.77
C LEU A 47 14.00 33.08 3.22
N ILE A 48 15.04 32.51 2.61
CA ILE A 48 15.04 31.11 2.16
C ILE A 48 14.80 30.17 3.34
N HIS A 49 15.52 30.38 4.44
CA HIS A 49 15.40 29.52 5.61
C HIS A 49 14.05 29.67 6.34
N LEU A 50 13.42 30.84 6.24
CA LEU A 50 12.06 31.06 6.72
C LEU A 50 10.97 30.53 5.78
N ASP A 51 11.35 30.00 4.61
CA ASP A 51 10.44 29.56 3.52
C ASP A 51 9.50 30.68 3.04
N SER A 52 9.96 31.93 3.14
CA SER A 52 9.23 33.12 2.66
C SER A 52 9.70 33.58 1.28
N LEU A 53 10.73 32.93 0.73
CA LEU A 53 11.25 33.13 -0.62
C LEU A 53 10.93 31.90 -1.48
N GLN A 54 9.72 31.84 -2.03
CA GLN A 54 9.29 30.73 -2.90
C GLN A 54 9.72 30.91 -4.37
N GLU A 55 10.18 32.11 -4.76
CA GLU A 55 10.55 32.47 -6.13
C GLU A 55 12.03 32.88 -6.21
N ASP A 56 12.67 32.65 -7.36
CA ASP A 56 14.02 33.16 -7.62
C ASP A 56 13.99 34.69 -7.51
N PRO A 57 14.80 35.31 -6.62
CA PRO A 57 14.73 36.74 -6.35
C PRO A 57 15.02 37.61 -7.59
N GLY A 58 15.63 37.03 -8.65
CA GLY A 58 15.85 37.68 -9.94
C GLY A 58 14.78 37.45 -11.01
N GLN A 59 13.73 36.65 -10.74
CA GLN A 59 12.63 36.45 -11.68
C GLN A 59 11.68 37.65 -11.67
N ILE A 60 11.46 38.22 -12.85
CA ILE A 60 10.43 39.22 -13.10
C ILE A 60 9.21 38.46 -13.61
N GLU A 61 8.04 38.75 -13.04
CA GLU A 61 6.77 38.20 -13.52
C GLU A 61 6.58 38.55 -15.01
N PHE A 62 6.17 37.59 -15.84
CA PHE A 62 6.07 37.78 -17.30
C PHE A 62 5.22 38.99 -17.69
N ALA A 63 4.15 39.28 -16.95
CA ALA A 63 3.30 40.46 -17.18
C ALA A 63 4.00 41.79 -16.89
N ALA A 64 4.99 41.81 -15.99
CA ALA A 64 5.77 43.00 -15.66
C ALA A 64 6.91 43.26 -16.67
N LEU A 65 7.40 42.22 -17.35
CA LEU A 65 8.39 42.35 -18.44
C LEU A 65 7.82 43.15 -19.63
N GLU A 66 6.52 43.04 -19.90
CA GLU A 66 5.85 43.79 -20.97
C GLU A 66 5.77 45.30 -20.70
N GLN A 67 5.93 45.72 -19.43
CA GLN A 67 5.84 47.12 -19.01
C GLN A 67 7.22 47.79 -18.88
N LEU A 68 8.31 47.03 -18.93
CA LEU A 68 9.67 47.53 -18.79
C LEU A 68 10.34 47.71 -20.15
N GLU A 69 10.80 48.92 -20.45
CA GLU A 69 11.67 49.14 -21.60
C GLU A 69 13.05 48.55 -21.33
N ASN A 70 13.49 47.61 -22.16
CA ASN A 70 14.75 46.87 -22.02
C ASN A 70 14.90 46.14 -20.66
N PRO A 71 14.10 45.10 -20.39
CA PRO A 71 14.03 44.44 -19.09
C PRO A 71 15.38 43.93 -18.54
N ASP A 72 16.30 43.55 -19.41
CA ASP A 72 17.64 43.06 -19.04
C ASP A 72 18.45 44.08 -18.22
N TRP A 73 18.27 45.37 -18.48
CA TRP A 73 18.96 46.44 -17.74
C TRP A 73 18.42 46.62 -16.31
N HIS A 74 17.23 46.11 -16.05
CA HIS A 74 16.55 46.26 -14.77
C HIS A 74 16.73 45.07 -13.84
N ARG A 75 17.42 44.00 -14.27
CA ARG A 75 17.60 42.75 -13.50
C ARG A 75 18.10 42.99 -12.07
N ASP A 76 19.15 43.79 -11.89
CA ASP A 76 19.72 44.05 -10.56
C ASP A 76 18.79 44.94 -9.70
N SER A 77 18.17 45.95 -10.32
CA SER A 77 17.22 46.84 -9.65
C SER A 77 15.98 46.08 -9.15
N VAL A 78 15.45 45.18 -9.98
CA VAL A 78 14.33 44.30 -9.61
C VAL A 78 14.74 43.40 -8.45
N ARG A 79 15.90 42.74 -8.53
CA ARG A 79 16.38 41.85 -7.46
C ARG A 79 16.44 42.57 -6.11
N VAL A 80 17.00 43.77 -6.09
CA VAL A 80 17.09 44.59 -4.87
C VAL A 80 15.72 45.05 -4.39
N MET A 81 14.83 45.46 -5.30
CA MET A 81 13.48 45.92 -4.93
C MET A 81 12.57 44.78 -4.44
N ASN A 82 12.71 43.59 -5.01
CA ASN A 82 12.04 42.38 -4.57
C ASN A 82 12.49 42.02 -3.14
N LEU A 83 13.80 41.97 -2.92
CA LEU A 83 14.36 41.71 -1.59
C LEU A 83 13.89 42.75 -0.57
N TYR A 84 13.95 44.04 -0.93
CA TYR A 84 13.43 45.13 -0.09
C TYR A 84 11.96 44.92 0.27
N SER A 85 11.12 44.62 -0.71
CA SER A 85 9.67 44.47 -0.50
C SER A 85 9.38 43.30 0.45
N LYS A 86 10.03 42.15 0.23
CA LYS A 86 9.87 40.96 1.07
C LYS A 86 10.36 41.17 2.51
N ILE A 87 11.56 41.76 2.70
CA ILE A 87 12.06 42.06 4.05
C ILE A 87 11.19 43.11 4.74
N LYS A 88 10.72 44.13 4.02
CA LYS A 88 9.83 45.15 4.57
C LYS A 88 8.51 44.54 5.06
N GLU A 89 7.90 43.65 4.27
CA GLU A 89 6.70 42.92 4.67
C GLU A 89 6.95 42.04 5.90
N LEU A 90 8.04 41.27 5.88
CA LEU A 90 8.43 40.43 7.02
C LEU A 90 8.61 41.28 8.29
N VAL A 91 9.45 42.32 8.25
CA VAL A 91 9.73 43.17 9.41
C VAL A 91 8.46 43.90 9.89
N ALA A 92 7.56 44.28 8.98
CA ALA A 92 6.26 44.85 9.34
C ALA A 92 5.36 43.83 10.07
N SER A 93 5.38 42.56 9.66
CA SER A 93 4.61 41.49 10.32
C SER A 93 5.15 41.15 11.73
N LEU A 94 6.43 41.42 11.98
CA LEU A 94 7.08 41.21 13.28
C LEU A 94 6.92 42.41 14.24
N GLU A 95 6.08 43.39 13.88
CA GLU A 95 5.79 44.59 14.67
C GLU A 95 7.06 45.33 15.15
N CYS A 96 8.11 45.37 14.32
CA CYS A 96 9.36 46.04 14.68
C CYS A 96 9.12 47.55 14.85
N PRO A 97 9.62 48.19 15.94
CA PRO A 97 9.38 49.61 16.21
C PRO A 97 10.04 50.54 15.17
N LYS A 98 11.04 50.06 14.41
CA LYS A 98 11.66 50.80 13.31
C LYS A 98 11.13 50.29 11.97
N LYS A 99 10.82 51.21 11.06
CA LYS A 99 10.46 50.87 9.68
C LYS A 99 11.71 50.51 8.87
N PHE A 100 11.63 49.40 8.14
CA PHE A 100 12.63 49.01 7.15
C PHE A 100 12.52 49.92 5.92
N THR A 101 13.66 50.38 5.41
CA THR A 101 13.77 51.32 4.29
C THR A 101 14.80 50.83 3.28
N LEU A 102 14.74 51.30 2.04
CA LEU A 102 15.69 50.87 1.00
C LEU A 102 17.15 51.21 1.35
N LYS A 103 17.38 52.24 2.18
CA LYS A 103 18.71 52.57 2.71
C LYS A 103 19.31 51.43 3.53
N ASP A 104 18.50 50.62 4.19
CA ASP A 104 18.96 49.49 5.02
C ASP A 104 19.57 48.36 4.18
N LEU A 105 19.34 48.36 2.86
CA LEU A 105 19.99 47.45 1.91
C LEU A 105 21.15 48.13 1.15
N ILE A 106 20.91 49.33 0.61
CA ILE A 106 21.89 50.00 -0.28
C ILE A 106 23.04 50.64 0.53
N ARG A 107 22.77 51.08 1.76
CA ARG A 107 23.76 51.70 2.64
C ARG A 107 23.47 51.31 4.09
N PRO A 108 23.75 50.04 4.45
CA PRO A 108 23.38 49.51 5.74
C PRO A 108 24.11 50.25 6.87
N ASP A 109 23.36 50.54 7.92
CA ASP A 109 23.86 51.15 9.15
C ASP A 109 23.97 50.06 10.22
N ARG A 110 25.07 50.05 10.98
CA ARG A 110 25.38 49.02 11.98
C ARG A 110 24.22 48.81 12.95
N ASP A 111 23.76 49.87 13.63
CA ASP A 111 22.77 49.77 14.69
C ASP A 111 21.38 49.37 14.16
N ARG A 112 21.08 49.75 12.91
CA ARG A 112 19.82 49.37 12.24
C ARG A 112 19.86 47.92 11.78
N THR A 113 20.96 47.48 11.18
CA THR A 113 21.15 46.09 10.72
C THR A 113 21.09 45.12 11.88
N GLU A 114 21.80 45.37 12.98
CA GLU A 114 21.75 44.53 14.19
C GLU A 114 20.33 44.44 14.76
N ARG A 115 19.58 45.55 14.76
CA ARG A 115 18.20 45.56 15.24
C ARG A 115 17.28 44.70 14.37
N PHE A 116 17.34 44.85 13.05
CA PHE A 116 16.48 44.08 12.14
C PHE A 116 16.84 42.60 12.14
N LEU A 117 18.13 42.26 12.14
CA LEU A 117 18.59 40.89 12.30
C LEU A 117 18.14 40.31 13.64
N GLY A 118 18.28 41.06 14.74
CA GLY A 118 17.82 40.63 16.05
C GLY A 118 16.31 40.33 16.08
N THR A 119 15.49 41.20 15.47
CA THR A 119 14.05 40.98 15.31
C THR A 119 13.74 39.70 14.52
N ILE A 120 14.37 39.53 13.36
CA ILE A 120 14.12 38.38 12.47
C ILE A 120 14.60 37.09 13.12
N LEU A 121 15.76 37.10 13.77
CA LEU A 121 16.32 35.92 14.44
C LEU A 121 15.51 35.53 15.68
N ASN A 122 14.99 36.49 16.43
CA ASN A 122 14.09 36.18 17.54
C ASN A 122 12.82 35.46 17.04
N PHE A 123 12.25 35.93 15.93
CA PHE A 123 11.15 35.22 15.28
C PHE A 123 11.56 33.83 14.77
N PHE A 124 12.74 33.71 14.18
CA PHE A 124 13.29 32.44 13.72
C PHE A 124 13.39 31.41 14.86
N LEU A 125 13.96 31.79 16.01
CA LEU A 125 14.04 30.94 17.20
C LEU A 125 12.64 30.56 17.72
N HIS A 126 11.70 31.51 17.73
CA HIS A 126 10.32 31.22 18.12
C HIS A 126 9.66 30.22 17.16
N LYS A 127 9.83 30.40 15.85
CA LYS A 127 9.35 29.48 14.81
C LYS A 127 9.95 28.10 15.02
N ASP A 128 11.27 27.98 15.20
CA ASP A 128 11.93 26.69 15.39
C ASP A 128 11.43 25.96 16.64
N SER A 129 11.31 26.67 17.76
CA SER A 129 10.69 26.12 18.99
C SER A 129 9.27 25.62 18.74
N LYS A 130 8.45 26.38 18.02
CA LYS A 130 7.06 25.97 17.69
C LYS A 130 7.02 24.81 16.70
N MET A 131 7.93 24.76 15.73
CA MET A 131 8.05 23.63 14.80
C MET A 131 8.47 22.36 15.53
N ASN A 132 9.33 22.46 16.54
CA ASN A 132 9.69 21.33 17.39
C ASN A 132 8.50 20.83 18.23
N ASP A 133 7.65 21.73 18.75
CA ASP A 133 6.39 21.37 19.41
C ASP A 133 5.41 20.65 18.44
N LEU A 134 5.39 21.05 17.16
CA LEU A 134 4.52 20.48 16.11
C LEU A 134 5.08 19.22 15.45
N ARG A 135 6.36 18.91 15.64
CA ARG A 135 7.04 17.74 15.05
C ARG A 135 6.25 16.42 15.18
N PRO A 136 5.71 16.03 16.36
CA PRO A 136 4.96 14.78 16.46
C PRO A 136 3.71 14.75 15.58
N ILE A 137 3.03 15.89 15.41
CA ILE A 137 1.85 16.00 14.53
C ILE A 137 2.28 15.86 13.06
N VAL A 138 3.40 16.49 12.69
CA VAL A 138 3.96 16.36 11.33
C VAL A 138 4.36 14.90 11.06
N GLU A 139 5.02 14.23 11.99
CA GLU A 139 5.39 12.81 11.88
C GLU A 139 4.14 11.91 11.74
N GLU A 140 3.10 12.15 12.54
CA GLU A 140 1.81 11.44 12.41
C GLU A 140 1.17 11.67 11.03
N LEU A 141 1.15 12.92 10.54
CA LEU A 141 0.63 13.24 9.21
C LEU A 141 1.42 12.55 8.10
N THR A 142 2.76 12.48 8.21
CA THR A 142 3.58 11.75 7.22
C THR A 142 3.28 10.26 7.22
N LEU A 143 3.06 9.65 8.39
CA LEU A 143 2.67 8.25 8.50
C LEU A 143 1.29 8.00 7.89
N LEU A 144 0.32 8.88 8.15
CA LEU A 144 -1.01 8.79 7.57
C LEU A 144 -1.00 8.97 6.05
N ASP A 145 -0.14 9.85 5.52
CA ASP A 145 0.03 10.03 4.08
C ASP A 145 0.60 8.75 3.43
N GLU A 146 1.59 8.14 4.05
CA GLU A 146 2.18 6.87 3.61
C GLU A 146 1.14 5.73 3.64
N GLN A 147 0.36 5.61 4.72
CA GLN A 147 -0.75 4.65 4.78
C GLN A 147 -1.81 4.90 3.70
N ARG A 148 -2.17 6.17 3.47
CA ARG A 148 -3.12 6.53 2.40
C ARG A 148 -2.58 6.11 1.03
N ASN A 149 -1.29 6.32 0.78
CA ASN A 149 -0.66 5.92 -0.49
C ASN A 149 -0.65 4.39 -0.63
N GLN A 150 -0.33 3.64 0.42
CA GLN A 150 -0.41 2.17 0.42
C GLN A 150 -1.84 1.65 0.14
N PHE A 151 -2.87 2.26 0.75
CA PHE A 151 -4.25 1.88 0.46
C PHE A 151 -4.65 2.22 -0.98
N LYS A 152 -4.21 3.37 -1.51
CA LYS A 152 -4.46 3.76 -2.89
C LYS A 152 -3.84 2.77 -3.88
N ASP A 153 -2.62 2.31 -3.61
CA ASP A 153 -1.96 1.29 -4.42
C ASP A 153 -2.69 -0.05 -4.34
N ARG A 154 -3.15 -0.45 -3.14
CA ARG A 154 -3.93 -1.68 -2.97
C ARG A 154 -5.28 -1.62 -3.69
N ILE A 155 -5.97 -0.48 -3.65
CA ILE A 155 -7.21 -0.26 -4.40
C ILE A 155 -6.94 -0.41 -5.91
N SER A 156 -5.87 0.22 -6.40
CA SER A 156 -5.50 0.14 -7.82
C SER A 156 -5.18 -1.30 -8.27
N GLN A 157 -4.54 -2.09 -7.41
CA GLN A 157 -4.31 -3.53 -7.67
C GLN A 157 -5.62 -4.31 -7.72
N LEU A 158 -6.51 -4.10 -6.74
CA LEU A 158 -7.81 -4.80 -6.70
C LEU A 158 -8.70 -4.42 -7.88
N ASP A 159 -8.69 -3.14 -8.30
CA ASP A 159 -9.43 -2.69 -9.47
C ASP A 159 -8.90 -3.34 -10.76
N ALA A 160 -7.57 -3.53 -10.88
CA ALA A 160 -6.99 -4.28 -11.98
C ALA A 160 -7.39 -5.78 -11.95
N GLU A 161 -7.35 -6.42 -10.78
CA GLU A 161 -7.81 -7.82 -10.62
C GLU A 161 -9.30 -7.98 -10.98
N ILE A 162 -10.15 -7.01 -10.60
CA ILE A 162 -11.58 -6.98 -10.96
C ILE A 162 -11.75 -6.80 -12.46
N ALA A 163 -10.99 -5.90 -13.09
CA ALA A 163 -11.03 -5.68 -14.52
C ALA A 163 -10.66 -6.97 -15.29
N ASP A 164 -9.58 -7.64 -14.90
CA ASP A 164 -9.14 -8.90 -15.50
C ASP A 164 -10.20 -10.01 -15.35
N CYS A 165 -10.79 -10.15 -14.16
CA CYS A 165 -11.88 -11.11 -13.93
C CYS A 165 -13.12 -10.79 -14.76
N SER A 166 -13.46 -9.51 -14.91
CA SER A 166 -14.61 -9.08 -15.71
C SER A 166 -14.39 -9.36 -17.19
N GLU A 167 -13.18 -9.13 -17.70
CA GLU A 167 -12.82 -9.41 -19.08
C GLU A 167 -12.84 -10.92 -19.36
N ALA A 168 -12.30 -11.73 -18.45
CA ALA A 168 -12.39 -13.19 -18.54
C ALA A 168 -13.84 -13.67 -18.59
N ARG A 169 -14.72 -13.13 -17.74
CA ARG A 169 -16.16 -13.44 -17.76
C ARG A 169 -16.82 -13.05 -19.07
N GLU A 170 -16.49 -11.90 -19.66
CA GLU A 170 -17.05 -11.52 -20.98
C GLU A 170 -16.58 -12.43 -22.10
N ARG A 171 -15.31 -12.89 -22.07
CA ARG A 171 -14.80 -13.88 -23.02
C ARG A 171 -15.50 -15.23 -22.89
N GLU A 172 -15.84 -15.64 -21.67
CA GLU A 172 -16.52 -16.91 -21.40
C GLU A 172 -18.04 -16.86 -21.63
N ARG A 173 -18.67 -15.69 -21.52
CA ARG A 173 -20.11 -15.49 -21.71
C ARG A 173 -20.68 -16.14 -23.00
N PRO A 174 -20.12 -15.93 -24.20
CA PRO A 174 -20.67 -16.53 -25.42
C PRO A 174 -20.61 -18.07 -25.41
N LEU A 175 -19.56 -18.65 -24.82
CA LEU A 175 -19.43 -20.10 -24.68
C LEU A 175 -20.49 -20.67 -23.74
N VAL A 176 -20.74 -19.98 -22.62
CA VAL A 176 -21.80 -20.36 -21.68
C VAL A 176 -23.17 -20.27 -22.33
N GLU A 177 -23.45 -19.19 -23.07
CA GLU A 177 -24.71 -19.01 -23.80
C GLU A 177 -24.91 -20.10 -24.87
N GLU A 178 -23.86 -20.46 -25.63
CA GLU A 178 -23.93 -21.53 -26.63
C GLU A 178 -24.24 -22.89 -25.97
N VAL A 179 -23.59 -23.19 -24.85
CA VAL A 179 -23.84 -24.42 -24.08
C VAL A 179 -25.26 -24.41 -23.51
N GLU A 180 -25.75 -23.29 -22.99
CA GLU A 180 -27.12 -23.17 -22.49
C GLU A 180 -28.16 -23.41 -23.58
N VAL A 181 -27.95 -22.86 -24.79
CA VAL A 181 -28.83 -23.08 -25.93
C VAL A 181 -28.85 -24.56 -26.29
N LYS A 182 -27.68 -25.21 -26.42
CA LYS A 182 -27.57 -26.66 -26.68
C LYS A 182 -28.25 -27.50 -25.60
N VAL A 183 -28.10 -27.13 -24.33
CA VAL A 183 -28.77 -27.82 -23.23
C VAL A 183 -30.29 -27.65 -23.32
N LYS A 184 -30.79 -26.45 -23.65
CA LYS A 184 -32.22 -26.21 -23.86
C LYS A 184 -32.77 -27.04 -25.03
N GLU A 185 -32.07 -27.08 -26.16
CA GLU A 185 -32.44 -27.88 -27.33
C GLU A 185 -32.48 -29.39 -27.02
N LEU A 186 -31.44 -29.91 -26.35
CA LEU A 186 -31.40 -31.32 -25.93
C LEU A 186 -32.53 -31.64 -24.96
N ARG A 187 -32.80 -30.76 -23.99
CA ARG A 187 -33.93 -30.92 -23.05
C ARG A 187 -35.29 -30.93 -23.76
N GLN A 188 -35.46 -30.20 -24.85
CA GLN A 188 -36.67 -30.25 -25.68
C GLN A 188 -36.73 -31.49 -26.60
N THR A 189 -35.58 -31.99 -27.05
CA THR A 189 -35.49 -33.16 -27.93
C THR A 189 -35.77 -34.48 -27.19
N ILE A 190 -35.40 -34.57 -25.91
CA ILE A 190 -35.67 -35.76 -25.09
C ILE A 190 -37.17 -36.13 -25.04
N PRO A 191 -38.11 -35.24 -24.69
CA PRO A 191 -39.53 -35.59 -24.65
C PRO A 191 -40.12 -35.87 -26.03
N SER A 192 -39.65 -35.20 -27.10
CA SER A 192 -40.13 -35.47 -28.45
C SER A 192 -39.71 -36.88 -28.92
N LEU A 193 -38.45 -37.26 -28.71
CA LEU A 193 -37.96 -38.61 -28.98
C LEU A 193 -38.64 -39.65 -28.11
N ASN A 194 -38.91 -39.37 -26.83
CA ASN A 194 -39.62 -40.28 -25.95
C ASN A 194 -41.07 -40.50 -26.42
N ASN A 195 -41.75 -39.46 -26.90
CA ASN A 195 -43.08 -39.58 -27.51
C ASN A 195 -43.06 -40.41 -28.79
N GLN A 196 -42.05 -40.22 -29.66
CA GLN A 196 -41.84 -41.07 -30.84
C GLN A 196 -41.56 -42.52 -30.47
N GLN A 197 -40.76 -42.76 -29.43
CA GLN A 197 -40.49 -44.11 -28.92
C GLN A 197 -41.77 -44.77 -28.41
N MET A 198 -42.62 -44.03 -27.68
CA MET A 198 -43.91 -44.54 -27.21
C MET A 198 -44.86 -44.87 -28.37
N SER A 199 -44.95 -44.01 -29.39
CA SER A 199 -45.82 -44.25 -30.55
C SER A 199 -45.35 -45.44 -31.39
N LEU A 200 -44.04 -45.59 -31.60
CA LEU A 200 -43.44 -46.75 -32.25
C LEU A 200 -43.66 -48.04 -31.46
N ARG A 201 -43.55 -48.00 -30.13
CA ARG A 201 -43.88 -49.16 -29.28
C ARG A 201 -45.36 -49.55 -29.37
N ALA A 202 -46.26 -48.57 -29.51
CA ALA A 202 -47.68 -48.82 -29.69
C ALA A 202 -47.97 -49.44 -31.07
N SER A 203 -47.37 -48.90 -32.14
CA SER A 203 -47.53 -49.44 -33.50
C SER A 203 -46.94 -50.84 -33.63
N PHE A 204 -45.78 -51.09 -33.01
CA PHE A 204 -45.17 -52.42 -32.95
C PHE A 204 -46.08 -53.43 -32.26
N ARG A 205 -46.68 -53.07 -31.10
CA ARG A 205 -47.66 -53.92 -30.42
C ARG A 205 -48.85 -54.24 -31.32
N LYS A 206 -49.42 -53.23 -31.98
CA LYS A 206 -50.53 -53.41 -32.92
C LYS A 206 -50.17 -54.30 -34.11
N MET A 207 -48.96 -54.17 -34.65
CA MET A 207 -48.49 -55.06 -35.72
C MET A 207 -48.29 -56.48 -35.23
N LYS A 208 -47.79 -56.67 -34.00
CA LYS A 208 -47.66 -58.00 -33.39
C LYS A 208 -49.01 -58.67 -33.17
N GLU A 209 -50.01 -57.93 -32.69
CA GLU A 209 -51.40 -58.40 -32.56
C GLU A 209 -51.97 -58.84 -33.92
N LYS A 210 -51.74 -58.05 -34.98
CA LYS A 210 -52.14 -58.44 -36.34
C LYS A 210 -51.45 -59.70 -36.85
N VAL A 211 -50.16 -59.88 -36.53
CA VAL A 211 -49.43 -61.10 -36.89
C VAL A 211 -50.07 -62.31 -36.19
N THR A 212 -50.35 -62.21 -34.88
CA THR A 212 -51.02 -63.31 -34.16
C THR A 212 -52.42 -63.58 -34.69
N GLU A 213 -53.21 -62.56 -35.03
CA GLU A 213 -54.52 -62.74 -35.67
C GLU A 213 -54.41 -63.40 -37.05
N MET A 214 -53.39 -63.05 -37.85
CA MET A 214 -53.16 -63.68 -39.15
C MET A 214 -52.72 -65.14 -38.98
N ASP A 215 -51.86 -65.44 -38.01
CA ASP A 215 -51.43 -66.82 -37.71
C ASP A 215 -52.60 -67.69 -37.23
N GLU A 216 -53.52 -67.14 -36.42
CA GLU A 216 -54.77 -67.82 -36.03
C GLU A 216 -55.69 -68.07 -37.25
N LYS A 217 -55.80 -67.10 -38.15
CA LYS A 217 -56.54 -67.26 -39.41
C LYS A 217 -55.91 -68.31 -40.33
N ILE A 218 -54.59 -68.35 -40.42
CA ILE A 218 -53.87 -69.38 -41.17
C ILE A 218 -54.13 -70.75 -40.55
N SER A 219 -53.97 -70.88 -39.24
CA SER A 219 -54.19 -72.14 -38.52
C SER A 219 -55.63 -72.65 -38.67
N SER A 220 -56.63 -71.77 -38.62
CA SER A 220 -58.04 -72.14 -38.85
C SER A 220 -58.32 -72.52 -40.31
N ALA A 221 -57.71 -71.83 -41.28
CA ALA A 221 -57.81 -72.19 -42.69
C ALA A 221 -57.12 -73.53 -43.01
N GLU A 222 -55.94 -73.79 -42.41
CA GLU A 222 -55.25 -75.08 -42.50
C GLU A 222 -56.10 -76.19 -41.89
N PHE A 223 -56.73 -75.96 -40.73
CA PHE A 223 -57.65 -76.93 -40.13
C PHE A 223 -58.85 -77.22 -41.03
N ALA A 224 -59.49 -76.19 -41.60
CA ALA A 224 -60.60 -76.35 -42.54
C ALA A 224 -60.18 -77.08 -43.83
N LEU A 225 -58.97 -76.83 -44.33
CA LEU A 225 -58.41 -77.54 -45.47
C LEU A 225 -58.22 -79.03 -45.15
N VAL A 226 -57.66 -79.36 -43.98
CA VAL A 226 -57.49 -80.74 -43.52
C VAL A 226 -58.85 -81.44 -43.40
N GLN A 227 -59.86 -80.77 -42.84
CA GLN A 227 -61.22 -81.30 -42.76
C GLN A 227 -61.81 -81.56 -44.15
N SER A 228 -61.68 -80.61 -45.08
CA SER A 228 -62.14 -80.77 -46.46
C SER A 228 -61.42 -81.90 -47.19
N VAL A 229 -60.11 -82.07 -46.98
CA VAL A 229 -59.33 -83.20 -47.52
C VAL A 229 -59.83 -84.53 -46.95
N GLN A 230 -60.13 -84.60 -45.65
CA GLN A 230 -60.68 -85.79 -45.01
C GLN A 230 -62.09 -86.12 -45.54
N GLU A 231 -62.94 -85.12 -45.74
CA GLU A 231 -64.25 -85.29 -46.38
C GLU A 231 -64.12 -85.76 -47.84
N ASN A 232 -63.16 -85.22 -48.59
CA ASN A 232 -62.85 -85.66 -49.95
C ASN A 232 -62.36 -87.12 -49.95
N ALA A 233 -61.53 -87.51 -48.98
CA ALA A 233 -61.09 -88.90 -48.79
C ALA A 233 -62.27 -89.82 -48.43
N ASN A 234 -63.19 -89.38 -47.57
CA ASN A 234 -64.41 -90.12 -47.22
C ASN A 234 -65.40 -90.25 -48.39
N LEU A 235 -65.46 -89.26 -49.29
CA LEU A 235 -66.22 -89.34 -50.54
C LEU A 235 -65.53 -90.28 -51.53
N ARG A 236 -64.20 -90.24 -51.63
CA ARG A 236 -63.40 -91.18 -52.43
C ARG A 236 -63.52 -92.63 -51.90
N SER A 237 -63.68 -92.85 -50.60
CA SER A 237 -63.89 -94.18 -50.02
C SER A 237 -65.31 -94.73 -50.19
N LYS A 238 -66.27 -93.89 -50.63
CA LYS A 238 -67.61 -94.32 -51.06
C LYS A 238 -67.67 -94.72 -52.54
N ILE A 239 -66.53 -94.68 -53.24
CA ILE A 239 -66.38 -95.20 -54.59
C ILE A 239 -65.77 -96.61 -54.48
N ILE A 240 -66.60 -97.65 -54.64
CA ILE A 240 -66.16 -99.04 -54.85
C ILE A 240 -65.89 -99.20 -56.35
N GLN A 241 -64.61 -99.26 -56.77
CA GLN A 241 -63.78 -100.44 -57.08
C GLN A 241 -64.34 -101.31 -58.23
N SER A 242 -63.88 -101.15 -59.49
CA SER A 242 -62.69 -101.78 -60.16
C SER A 242 -62.90 -103.29 -60.48
N PRO A 243 -62.34 -103.96 -61.53
CA PRO A 243 -61.56 -103.56 -62.74
C PRO A 243 -61.92 -104.34 -64.05
N ASP A 244 -61.23 -103.98 -65.15
CA ASP A 244 -60.81 -104.86 -66.26
C ASP A 244 -61.82 -105.65 -67.10
N LYS A 245 -62.14 -105.08 -68.28
CA LYS A 245 -61.82 -105.64 -69.61
C LYS A 245 -62.48 -104.76 -70.68
N LEU A 246 -61.74 -104.47 -71.75
CA LEU A 246 -61.93 -103.41 -72.77
C LEU A 246 -61.26 -102.11 -72.29
N GLN A 247 -60.03 -101.82 -72.71
CA GLN A 247 -59.87 -101.27 -74.05
C GLN A 247 -58.50 -101.61 -74.63
N ARG A 248 -58.53 -102.66 -75.46
CA ARG A 248 -57.42 -103.24 -76.21
C ARG A 248 -57.12 -102.43 -77.48
N ALA A 249 -57.03 -101.10 -77.37
CA ALA A 249 -56.80 -100.21 -78.52
C ALA A 249 -56.00 -98.93 -78.17
N LEU A 250 -55.00 -99.04 -77.27
CA LEU A 250 -54.11 -97.92 -76.97
C LEU A 250 -52.64 -98.33 -76.71
N GLU A 251 -52.24 -99.49 -77.22
CA GLU A 251 -50.82 -99.93 -77.25
C GLU A 251 -50.03 -99.26 -78.39
N GLU A 252 -50.69 -98.62 -79.35
CA GLU A 252 -50.02 -98.02 -80.52
C GLU A 252 -49.67 -96.52 -80.36
N LYS A 253 -49.71 -96.00 -79.12
CA LYS A 253 -49.22 -94.66 -78.74
C LYS A 253 -48.27 -94.71 -77.53
N LYS A 254 -47.54 -95.81 -77.36
CA LYS A 254 -46.50 -95.96 -76.32
C LYS A 254 -45.08 -95.57 -76.75
N SER A 255 -44.87 -95.26 -78.03
CA SER A 255 -43.57 -94.82 -78.55
C SER A 255 -43.24 -93.37 -78.16
N ASP A 256 -44.20 -92.43 -78.27
CA ASP A 256 -43.95 -91.00 -78.01
C ASP A 256 -43.97 -90.63 -76.51
N ARG A 257 -44.57 -91.48 -75.66
CA ARG A 257 -44.73 -91.20 -74.22
C ARG A 257 -43.50 -91.57 -73.39
N ILE A 258 -42.61 -92.42 -73.89
CA ILE A 258 -41.36 -92.79 -73.22
C ILE A 258 -40.29 -91.72 -73.45
N GLU A 259 -40.26 -91.09 -74.62
CA GLU A 259 -39.39 -89.93 -74.89
C GLU A 259 -39.80 -88.68 -74.10
N VAL A 260 -41.10 -88.34 -74.05
CA VAL A 260 -41.57 -87.19 -73.26
C VAL A 260 -41.39 -87.41 -71.75
N LYS A 261 -41.54 -88.65 -71.26
CA LYS A 261 -41.35 -88.99 -69.83
C LYS A 261 -39.89 -89.07 -69.41
N ASN A 262 -38.98 -89.47 -70.31
CA ASN A 262 -37.53 -89.40 -70.07
C ASN A 262 -37.00 -87.97 -70.20
N ALA A 263 -37.57 -87.15 -71.08
CA ALA A 263 -37.30 -85.72 -71.17
C ALA A 263 -37.81 -84.95 -69.93
N GLU A 264 -39.00 -85.29 -69.42
CA GLU A 264 -39.56 -84.75 -68.16
C GLU A 264 -38.74 -85.15 -66.94
N LYS A 265 -38.31 -86.42 -66.83
CA LYS A 265 -37.41 -86.88 -65.75
C LYS A 265 -36.05 -86.18 -65.79
N SER A 266 -35.48 -86.00 -66.98
CA SER A 266 -34.20 -85.31 -67.15
C SER A 266 -34.32 -83.80 -66.87
N ALA A 267 -35.44 -83.18 -67.25
CA ALA A 267 -35.74 -81.78 -66.93
C ALA A 267 -36.02 -81.58 -65.43
N MET A 268 -36.72 -82.51 -64.77
CA MET A 268 -36.97 -82.50 -63.32
C MET A 268 -35.67 -82.69 -62.53
N GLN A 269 -34.80 -83.63 -62.94
CA GLN A 269 -33.47 -83.79 -62.33
C GLN A 269 -32.61 -82.54 -62.54
N SER A 270 -32.58 -81.98 -63.74
CA SER A 270 -31.85 -80.73 -64.00
C SER A 270 -32.40 -79.54 -63.19
N PHE A 271 -33.71 -79.46 -63.01
CA PHE A 271 -34.33 -78.42 -62.17
C PHE A 271 -33.99 -78.60 -60.68
N GLN A 272 -34.03 -79.85 -60.18
CA GLN A 272 -33.64 -80.16 -58.81
C GLN A 272 -32.15 -79.89 -58.56
N GLU A 273 -31.28 -80.25 -59.49
CA GLU A 273 -29.84 -79.92 -59.44
C GLU A 273 -29.60 -78.40 -59.47
N LYS A 274 -30.25 -77.68 -60.39
CA LYS A 274 -30.13 -76.21 -60.46
C LYS A 274 -30.70 -75.52 -59.21
N SER A 275 -31.78 -76.04 -58.64
CA SER A 275 -32.37 -75.54 -57.39
C SER A 275 -31.44 -75.77 -56.19
N ALA A 276 -30.84 -76.97 -56.08
CA ALA A 276 -29.85 -77.28 -55.06
C ALA A 276 -28.60 -76.38 -55.17
N ILE A 277 -28.13 -76.15 -56.41
CA ILE A 277 -27.03 -75.21 -56.69
C ILE A 277 -27.42 -73.78 -56.27
N LEU A 278 -28.61 -73.31 -56.63
CA LEU A 278 -29.11 -71.98 -56.26
C LEU A 278 -29.22 -71.80 -54.73
N GLU A 279 -29.64 -72.83 -54.00
CA GLU A 279 -29.72 -72.83 -52.54
C GLU A 279 -28.33 -72.72 -51.89
N VAL A 280 -27.32 -73.41 -52.45
CA VAL A 280 -25.92 -73.29 -52.03
C VAL A 280 -25.40 -71.87 -52.31
N TYR A 281 -25.67 -71.32 -53.49
CA TYR A 281 -25.26 -69.94 -53.83
C TYR A 281 -25.94 -68.88 -52.97
N THR A 282 -27.22 -69.04 -52.63
CA THR A 282 -27.92 -68.11 -51.71
C THR A 282 -27.39 -68.22 -50.28
N LYS A 283 -27.06 -69.42 -49.80
CA LYS A 283 -26.38 -69.60 -48.50
C LYS A 283 -24.98 -68.98 -48.52
N ALA A 284 -24.22 -69.14 -49.60
CA ALA A 284 -22.92 -68.50 -49.79
C ALA A 284 -23.04 -66.96 -49.81
N GLY A 285 -24.00 -66.41 -50.55
CA GLY A 285 -24.28 -64.98 -50.61
C GLY A 285 -24.62 -64.38 -49.24
N LYS A 286 -25.48 -65.03 -48.46
CA LYS A 286 -25.80 -64.60 -47.07
C LYS A 286 -24.57 -64.60 -46.16
N LYS A 287 -23.71 -65.62 -46.26
CA LYS A 287 -22.44 -65.66 -45.52
C LYS A 287 -21.50 -64.53 -45.96
N MET A 288 -21.41 -64.27 -47.25
CA MET A 288 -20.55 -63.22 -47.81
C MET A 288 -21.00 -61.82 -47.37
N SER A 289 -22.31 -61.54 -47.35
CA SER A 289 -22.84 -60.29 -46.80
C SER A 289 -22.59 -60.12 -45.30
N LYS A 290 -22.68 -61.20 -44.51
CA LYS A 290 -22.36 -61.16 -43.07
C LYS A 290 -20.88 -60.86 -42.84
N HIS A 291 -19.98 -61.49 -43.60
CA HIS A 291 -18.55 -61.23 -43.52
C HIS A 291 -18.20 -59.81 -44.01
N PHE A 292 -18.88 -59.29 -45.02
CA PHE A 292 -18.70 -57.91 -45.47
C PHE A 292 -19.08 -56.89 -44.40
N ALA A 293 -20.23 -57.08 -43.72
CA ALA A 293 -20.63 -56.22 -42.61
C ALA A 293 -19.60 -56.25 -41.46
N GLN A 294 -19.09 -57.45 -41.11
CA GLN A 294 -18.02 -57.60 -40.12
C GLN A 294 -16.73 -56.88 -40.54
N MET A 295 -16.34 -56.98 -41.81
CA MET A 295 -15.18 -56.29 -42.37
C MET A 295 -15.32 -54.78 -42.27
N GLN A 296 -16.53 -54.25 -42.51
CA GLN A 296 -16.82 -52.82 -42.40
C GLN A 296 -16.70 -52.31 -40.96
N THR A 297 -17.23 -53.06 -39.98
CA THR A 297 -17.06 -52.73 -38.55
C THR A 297 -15.60 -52.77 -38.13
N ILE A 298 -14.82 -53.75 -38.60
CA ILE A 298 -13.37 -53.83 -38.34
C ILE A 298 -12.66 -52.61 -38.93
N GLN A 299 -13.03 -52.19 -40.16
CA GLN A 299 -12.44 -51.03 -40.81
C GLN A 299 -12.71 -49.72 -40.05
N GLU A 300 -13.92 -49.55 -39.51
CA GLU A 300 -14.27 -48.41 -38.67
C GLU A 300 -13.48 -48.39 -37.35
N GLN A 301 -13.32 -49.55 -36.70
CA GLN A 301 -12.50 -49.68 -35.49
C GLN A 301 -11.03 -49.36 -35.76
N VAL A 302 -10.46 -49.81 -36.89
CA VAL A 302 -9.10 -49.48 -37.31
C VAL A 302 -8.93 -47.98 -37.55
N ASN A 303 -9.91 -47.32 -38.16
CA ASN A 303 -9.86 -45.87 -38.39
C ASN A 303 -9.92 -45.09 -37.06
N SER A 304 -10.77 -45.52 -36.12
CA SER A 304 -10.84 -44.97 -34.76
C SER A 304 -9.51 -45.15 -34.00
N ALA A 305 -8.92 -46.35 -34.04
CA ALA A 305 -7.63 -46.63 -33.42
C ALA A 305 -6.50 -45.74 -33.96
N LYS A 306 -6.49 -45.49 -35.29
CA LYS A 306 -5.53 -44.57 -35.91
C LYS A 306 -5.72 -43.10 -35.48
N ALA A 307 -6.95 -42.67 -35.22
CA ALA A 307 -7.22 -41.34 -34.68
C ALA A 307 -6.68 -41.22 -33.25
N ILE A 308 -7.00 -42.20 -32.39
CA ILE A 308 -6.49 -42.26 -31.02
C ILE A 308 -4.95 -42.27 -31.00
N GLU A 309 -4.29 -43.01 -31.91
CA GLU A 309 -2.83 -43.04 -32.00
C GLU A 309 -2.22 -41.67 -32.34
N LYS A 310 -2.89 -40.88 -33.19
CA LYS A 310 -2.47 -39.51 -33.51
C LYS A 310 -2.61 -38.61 -32.28
N ASP A 311 -3.73 -38.69 -31.57
CA ASP A 311 -3.96 -37.91 -30.36
C ASP A 311 -2.95 -38.28 -29.26
N LEU A 312 -2.60 -39.57 -29.14
CA LEU A 312 -1.57 -40.04 -28.22
C LEU A 312 -0.18 -39.43 -28.53
N LYS A 313 0.17 -39.29 -29.82
CA LYS A 313 1.42 -38.62 -30.23
C LYS A 313 1.41 -37.14 -29.84
N VAL A 314 0.29 -36.45 -30.03
CA VAL A 314 0.15 -35.03 -29.65
C VAL A 314 0.22 -34.85 -28.14
N ILE A 315 -0.44 -35.71 -27.36
CA ILE A 315 -0.37 -35.65 -25.89
C ILE A 315 1.05 -35.94 -25.42
N LYS A 316 1.75 -36.90 -26.03
CA LYS A 316 3.13 -37.22 -25.68
C LYS A 316 4.11 -36.06 -25.94
N THR A 317 3.93 -35.30 -27.02
CA THR A 317 4.77 -34.11 -27.26
C THR A 317 4.48 -33.02 -26.23
N LYS A 318 3.20 -32.75 -25.95
CA LYS A 318 2.81 -31.77 -24.91
C LYS A 318 3.36 -32.13 -23.53
N LEU A 319 3.28 -33.40 -23.13
CA LEU A 319 3.81 -33.87 -21.86
C LEU A 319 5.35 -33.68 -21.77
N SER A 320 6.05 -33.85 -22.89
CA SER A 320 7.49 -33.60 -22.95
C SER A 320 7.82 -32.10 -22.83
N GLU A 321 7.01 -31.23 -23.42
CA GLU A 321 7.16 -29.77 -23.32
C GLU A 321 6.87 -29.27 -21.90
N GLU A 322 5.80 -29.76 -21.27
CA GLU A 322 5.48 -29.49 -19.86
C GLU A 322 6.60 -29.94 -18.92
N GLY A 323 7.18 -31.13 -19.14
CA GLY A 323 8.31 -31.61 -18.34
C GLY A 323 9.58 -30.77 -18.47
N VAL A 324 9.75 -30.01 -19.56
CA VAL A 324 10.85 -29.04 -19.70
C VAL A 324 10.53 -27.76 -18.93
N LEU A 325 9.28 -27.29 -18.98
CA LEU A 325 8.82 -26.12 -18.22
C LEU A 325 8.90 -26.36 -16.72
N GLU A 326 8.48 -27.54 -16.24
CA GLU A 326 8.57 -27.93 -14.83
C GLU A 326 10.02 -27.87 -14.32
N LYS A 327 10.97 -28.44 -15.07
CA LYS A 327 12.40 -28.35 -14.73
C LYS A 327 12.92 -26.91 -14.72
N SER A 328 12.45 -26.07 -15.63
CA SER A 328 12.82 -24.65 -15.64
C SER A 328 12.26 -23.89 -14.43
N LEU A 329 11.05 -24.22 -13.99
CA LEU A 329 10.43 -23.62 -12.81
C LEU A 329 11.11 -24.10 -11.52
N GLU A 330 11.44 -25.39 -11.42
CA GLU A 330 12.21 -25.97 -10.32
C GLU A 330 13.57 -25.28 -10.16
N ALA A 331 14.28 -25.03 -11.26
CA ALA A 331 15.55 -24.30 -11.23
C ALA A 331 15.40 -22.87 -10.71
N LYS A 332 14.31 -22.17 -11.09
CA LYS A 332 14.02 -20.83 -10.57
C LYS A 332 13.67 -20.88 -9.08
N LEU A 333 12.91 -21.87 -8.63
CA LEU A 333 12.59 -22.03 -7.21
C LEU A 333 13.85 -22.18 -6.37
N VAL A 334 14.81 -23.00 -6.80
CA VAL A 334 16.10 -23.17 -6.12
C VAL A 334 16.90 -21.85 -6.10
N GLU A 335 16.89 -21.06 -7.18
CA GLU A 335 17.54 -19.74 -7.21
C GLU A 335 16.90 -18.76 -6.21
N TRP A 336 15.56 -18.71 -6.15
CA TRP A 336 14.84 -17.87 -5.20
C TRP A 336 15.05 -18.30 -3.76
N GLN A 337 15.07 -19.61 -3.50
CA GLN A 337 15.40 -20.18 -2.20
C GLN A 337 16.78 -19.69 -1.72
N GLY A 338 17.79 -19.75 -2.59
CA GLY A 338 19.14 -19.26 -2.27
C GLY A 338 19.18 -17.76 -1.97
N LYS A 339 18.41 -16.93 -2.70
CA LYS A 339 18.28 -15.49 -2.40
C LYS A 339 17.62 -15.23 -1.05
N VAL A 340 16.60 -16.01 -0.69
CA VAL A 340 15.93 -15.89 0.61
C VAL A 340 16.89 -16.21 1.74
N GLU A 341 17.69 -17.27 1.61
CA GLU A 341 18.71 -17.63 2.62
C GLU A 341 19.77 -16.53 2.79
N GLN A 342 20.26 -15.95 1.68
CA GLN A 342 21.21 -14.83 1.73
C GLN A 342 20.63 -13.60 2.45
N LEU A 343 19.36 -13.26 2.20
CA LEU A 343 18.69 -12.15 2.86
C LEU A 343 18.43 -12.43 4.34
N ASP A 344 18.10 -13.68 4.70
CA ASP A 344 17.91 -14.11 6.09
C ASP A 344 19.21 -14.00 6.90
N ASP A 345 20.34 -14.38 6.30
CA ASP A 345 21.67 -14.24 6.91
C ASP A 345 22.06 -12.77 7.08
N LEU A 346 21.80 -11.92 6.09
CA LEU A 346 22.04 -10.48 6.20
C LEU A 346 21.18 -9.85 7.30
N ARG A 347 19.90 -10.24 7.41
CA ARG A 347 19.00 -9.79 8.48
C ARG A 347 19.58 -10.15 9.86
N LYS A 348 20.02 -11.40 10.03
CA LYS A 348 20.62 -11.87 11.30
C LYS A 348 21.90 -11.10 11.66
N GLN A 349 22.70 -10.70 10.67
CA GLN A 349 23.90 -9.89 10.93
C GLN A 349 23.54 -8.48 11.40
N LEU A 350 22.59 -7.82 10.74
CA LEU A 350 22.11 -6.49 11.13
C LEU A 350 21.45 -6.50 12.51
N GLU A 351 20.72 -7.56 12.84
CA GLU A 351 20.09 -7.71 14.15
C GLU A 351 21.14 -7.83 15.27
N LYS A 352 22.21 -8.60 15.05
CA LYS A 352 23.34 -8.67 15.99
C LYS A 352 24.06 -7.33 16.14
N GLU A 353 24.23 -6.59 15.06
CA GLU A 353 24.86 -5.26 15.10
C GLU A 353 23.99 -4.26 15.87
N ARG A 354 22.66 -4.29 15.67
CA ARG A 354 21.71 -3.50 16.45
C ARG A 354 21.83 -3.83 17.93
N ASP A 355 21.80 -5.11 18.29
CA ASP A 355 21.88 -5.53 19.70
C ASP A 355 23.17 -5.08 20.37
N PHE A 356 24.29 -5.23 19.66
CA PHE A 356 25.57 -4.76 20.14
C PHE A 356 25.56 -3.24 20.40
N LYS A 357 25.05 -2.43 19.45
CA LYS A 357 24.93 -0.98 19.60
C LYS A 357 23.98 -0.57 20.72
N CYS A 358 22.86 -1.27 20.89
CA CYS A 358 21.93 -1.04 21.99
C CYS A 358 22.58 -1.35 23.35
N GLU A 359 23.35 -2.44 23.45
CA GLU A 359 24.07 -2.79 24.67
C GLU A 359 25.17 -1.77 25.00
N GLU A 360 25.90 -1.30 23.98
CA GLU A 360 26.92 -0.25 24.12
C GLU A 360 26.28 1.07 24.60
N ALA A 361 25.21 1.53 23.94
CA ALA A 361 24.47 2.72 24.35
C ALA A 361 23.89 2.60 25.76
N ALA A 362 23.42 1.41 26.15
CA ALA A 362 22.93 1.16 27.52
C ALA A 362 24.05 1.27 28.56
N LYS A 363 25.25 0.77 28.25
CA LYS A 363 26.45 0.92 29.10
C LYS A 363 26.87 2.38 29.23
N GLU A 364 26.90 3.13 28.13
CA GLU A 364 27.21 4.56 28.14
C GLU A 364 26.20 5.36 28.97
N LEU A 365 24.90 5.10 28.77
CA LEU A 365 23.83 5.75 29.53
C LEU A 365 23.98 5.49 31.03
N ASN A 366 24.29 4.25 31.42
CA ASN A 366 24.51 3.90 32.82
C ASN A 366 25.73 4.62 33.41
N ASN A 367 26.83 4.72 32.66
CA ASN A 367 28.02 5.45 33.08
C ASN A 367 27.73 6.95 33.27
N VAL A 368 27.01 7.56 32.33
CA VAL A 368 26.59 8.98 32.43
C VAL A 368 25.69 9.18 33.63
N LYS A 369 24.74 8.27 33.86
CA LYS A 369 23.84 8.33 35.02
C LYS A 369 24.61 8.32 36.34
N LEU A 370 25.59 7.42 36.49
CA LEU A 370 26.46 7.37 37.66
C LEU A 370 27.27 8.66 37.84
N ALA A 371 27.81 9.22 36.75
CA ALA A 371 28.56 10.47 36.79
C ALA A 371 27.70 11.67 37.21
N VAL A 372 26.45 11.74 36.70
CA VAL A 372 25.47 12.77 37.08
C VAL A 372 25.06 12.61 38.55
N GLU A 373 24.81 11.38 39.02
CA GLU A 373 24.50 11.11 40.42
C GLU A 373 25.64 11.52 41.36
N SER A 374 26.90 11.22 41.00
CA SER A 374 28.09 11.67 41.74
C SER A 374 28.18 13.20 41.79
N SER A 375 28.03 13.86 40.63
CA SER A 375 28.07 15.32 40.54
C SER A 375 26.96 15.99 41.36
N ARG A 376 25.77 15.38 41.38
CA ARG A 376 24.65 15.84 42.21
C ARG A 376 24.98 15.77 43.69
N HIS A 377 25.59 14.67 44.16
CA HIS A 377 26.01 14.53 45.55
C HIS A 377 27.09 15.56 45.93
N GLU A 378 28.05 15.83 45.04
CA GLU A 378 29.04 16.88 45.26
C GLU A 378 28.41 18.27 45.35
N LEU A 379 27.46 18.59 44.46
CA LEU A 379 26.73 19.85 44.50
C LEU A 379 25.90 20.00 45.76
N GLU A 380 25.22 18.94 46.21
CA GLU A 380 24.45 18.95 47.45
C GLU A 380 25.36 19.19 48.68
N ALA A 381 26.55 18.59 48.70
CA ALA A 381 27.53 18.84 49.75
C ALA A 381 28.05 20.29 49.74
N ARG A 382 28.29 20.85 48.55
CA ARG A 382 28.67 22.26 48.39
C ARG A 382 27.54 23.20 48.84
N GLN A 383 26.30 22.90 48.47
CA GLN A 383 25.13 23.68 48.87
C GLN A 383 25.01 23.75 50.40
N LYS A 384 25.09 22.61 51.10
CA LYS A 384 25.07 22.56 52.57
C LYS A 384 26.20 23.38 53.20
N LYS A 385 27.39 23.39 52.59
CA LYS A 385 28.51 24.20 53.06
C LYS A 385 28.24 25.70 52.89
N VAL A 386 27.70 26.11 51.75
CA VAL A 386 27.32 27.51 51.48
C VAL A 386 26.22 27.97 52.44
N GLU A 387 25.21 27.13 52.70
CA GLU A 387 24.15 27.42 53.67
C GLU A 387 24.70 27.60 55.09
N ALA A 388 25.64 26.75 55.52
CA ALA A 388 26.30 26.90 56.81
C ALA A 388 27.11 28.21 56.91
N GLN A 389 27.83 28.57 55.86
CA GLN A 389 28.57 29.83 55.79
C GLN A 389 27.64 31.05 55.78
N ALA A 390 26.52 30.99 55.06
CA ALA A 390 25.52 32.05 55.06
C ALA A 390 24.93 32.25 56.46
N ALA A 391 24.58 31.18 57.17
CA ALA A 391 24.11 31.25 58.55
C ALA A 391 25.14 31.85 59.51
N GLU A 392 26.44 31.56 59.31
CA GLU A 392 27.52 32.19 60.08
C GLU A 392 27.62 33.69 59.81
N VAL A 393 27.55 34.10 58.53
CA VAL A 393 27.54 35.51 58.11
C VAL A 393 26.35 36.25 58.69
N ASP A 394 25.16 35.66 58.67
CA ASP A 394 23.96 36.23 59.28
C ASP A 394 24.14 36.40 60.79
N GLY A 395 24.72 35.39 61.47
CA GLY A 395 25.04 35.45 62.89
C GLY A 395 26.06 36.55 63.24
N ILE A 396 27.09 36.75 62.40
CA ILE A 396 28.06 37.85 62.53
C ILE A 396 27.36 39.20 62.31
N THR A 397 26.52 39.31 61.29
CA THR A 397 25.78 40.52 60.95
C THR A 397 24.87 40.96 62.10
N LEU A 398 24.17 40.01 62.73
CA LEU A 398 23.36 40.27 63.93
C LEU A 398 24.21 40.78 65.10
N LYS A 399 25.39 40.20 65.33
CA LYS A 399 26.33 40.68 66.37
C LYS A 399 26.83 42.10 66.07
N ILE A 400 27.20 42.39 64.83
CA ILE A 400 27.64 43.73 64.40
C ILE A 400 26.53 44.75 64.67
N ASN A 401 25.29 44.44 64.30
CA ASN A 401 24.15 45.32 64.53
C ASN A 401 23.92 45.56 66.03
N SER A 402 23.95 44.51 66.85
CA SER A 402 23.81 44.65 68.31
C SER A 402 24.92 45.50 68.93
N VAL A 403 26.18 45.31 68.51
CA VAL A 403 27.30 46.14 68.97
C VAL A 403 27.11 47.59 68.54
N LYS A 404 26.70 47.84 67.29
CA LYS A 404 26.44 49.18 66.76
C LYS A 404 25.32 49.88 67.53
N GLU A 405 24.22 49.19 67.82
CA GLU A 405 23.12 49.70 68.63
C GLU A 405 23.57 50.02 70.06
N SER A 406 24.33 49.12 70.70
CA SER A 406 24.87 49.36 72.05
C SER A 406 25.87 50.52 72.08
N GLY A 407 26.67 50.67 71.02
CA GLY A 407 27.62 51.76 70.84
C GLY A 407 26.89 53.09 70.66
N ALA A 408 25.87 53.13 69.81
CA ALA A 408 25.01 54.29 69.62
C ALA A 408 24.30 54.70 70.93
N ALA A 409 23.81 53.73 71.71
CA ALA A 409 23.21 53.99 73.01
C ALA A 409 24.21 54.60 74.01
N LYS A 410 25.44 54.05 74.10
CA LYS A 410 26.51 54.61 74.95
C LYS A 410 26.94 56.00 74.50
N GLN A 411 27.03 56.24 73.19
CA GLN A 411 27.35 57.55 72.64
C GLN A 411 26.27 58.58 73.04
N GLN A 412 24.99 58.20 72.97
CA GLN A 412 23.90 59.05 73.42
C GLN A 412 23.95 59.34 74.93
N GLU A 413 24.29 58.33 75.75
CA GLU A 413 24.47 58.51 77.20
C GLU A 413 25.62 59.49 77.51
N LEU A 414 26.75 59.37 76.80
CA LEU A 414 27.88 60.28 76.94
C LEU A 414 27.55 61.70 76.50
N ILE A 415 26.81 61.87 75.39
CA ILE A 415 26.32 63.17 74.95
C ILE A 415 25.43 63.78 76.04
N SER A 416 24.47 63.01 76.57
CA SER A 416 23.58 63.48 77.64
C SER A 416 24.32 63.86 78.92
N LYS A 417 25.33 63.08 79.33
CA LYS A 417 26.21 63.43 80.47
C LYS A 417 27.05 64.67 80.18
N GLY A 418 27.56 64.81 78.95
CA GLY A 418 28.28 66.00 78.52
C GLY A 418 27.41 67.25 78.57
N GLU A 419 26.15 67.16 78.13
CA GLU A 419 25.15 68.22 78.26
C GLU A 419 24.81 68.54 79.71
N GLU A 420 24.72 67.53 80.59
CA GLU A 420 24.50 67.71 82.02
C GLU A 420 25.68 68.41 82.69
N ILE A 421 26.92 68.00 82.38
CA ILE A 421 28.13 68.68 82.85
C ILE A 421 28.17 70.11 82.31
N MET A 422 27.80 70.37 81.05
CA MET A 422 27.70 71.73 80.53
C MET A 422 26.64 72.54 81.27
N LYS A 423 25.48 71.96 81.60
CA LYS A 423 24.44 72.64 82.40
C LYS A 423 24.93 72.97 83.81
N GLU A 424 25.57 72.02 84.49
CA GLU A 424 26.19 72.22 85.81
C GLU A 424 27.31 73.26 85.75
N PHE A 425 28.16 73.23 84.71
CA PHE A 425 29.18 74.23 84.48
C PHE A 425 28.57 75.61 84.25
N HIS A 426 27.49 75.72 83.46
CA HIS A 426 26.77 76.98 83.27
C HIS A 426 26.10 77.47 84.55
N LEU A 427 25.53 76.58 85.37
CA LEU A 427 24.95 76.93 86.68
C LEU A 427 26.03 77.42 87.65
N TYR A 428 27.17 76.73 87.70
CA TYR A 428 28.34 77.12 88.49
C TYR A 428 28.93 78.45 88.02
N ALA A 429 29.16 78.61 86.72
CA ALA A 429 29.62 79.86 86.10
C ALA A 429 28.65 81.02 86.34
N ASN A 430 27.33 80.78 86.28
CA ASN A 430 26.31 81.78 86.60
C ASN A 430 26.30 82.12 88.10
N SER A 431 26.51 81.15 89.00
CA SER A 431 26.64 81.39 90.45
C SER A 431 27.88 82.20 90.81
N ILE A 432 28.99 81.98 90.11
CA ILE A 432 30.22 82.76 90.24
C ILE A 432 30.06 84.15 89.62
N GLY A 433 29.31 84.25 88.52
CA GLY A 433 28.98 85.52 87.87
C GLY A 433 28.15 86.48 88.75
N VAL A 434 27.48 85.98 89.79
CA VAL A 434 26.77 86.80 90.80
C VAL A 434 27.73 87.34 91.89
N LEU A 435 28.94 86.77 92.04
CA LEU A 435 29.92 87.14 93.07
C LEU A 435 31.18 87.84 92.55
N LEU A 436 31.33 88.06 91.23
CA LEU A 436 32.47 88.78 90.64
C LEU A 436 31.99 89.79 89.56
N PRO A 437 32.49 91.05 89.55
CA PRO A 437 32.16 92.01 88.50
C PRO A 437 32.66 91.54 87.13
N ARG A 438 31.84 91.78 86.10
CA ARG A 438 32.16 91.58 84.67
C ARG A 438 33.62 91.90 84.35
N ILE A 439 34.34 90.91 83.83
CA ILE A 439 35.56 91.12 83.05
C ILE A 439 35.26 90.61 81.64
N GLN A 440 35.16 91.55 80.70
CA GLN A 440 35.27 91.30 79.28
C GLN A 440 36.69 90.83 78.98
N VAL A 441 36.83 89.70 78.28
CA VAL A 441 38.01 89.42 77.45
C VAL A 441 37.54 88.70 76.18
N GLU A 442 37.82 89.35 75.05
CA GLU A 442 37.71 88.91 73.68
C GLU A 442 38.71 87.79 73.31
N THR A 443 38.49 87.22 72.13
CA THR A 443 39.39 86.56 71.15
C THR A 443 39.03 85.08 70.94
N GLU A 444 38.39 84.73 69.82
CA GLU A 444 38.89 84.65 68.43
C GLU A 444 39.75 83.40 68.17
N VAL A 445 39.60 82.91 66.94
CA VAL A 445 40.48 82.00 66.18
C VAL A 445 40.07 80.51 66.13
N ASP A 446 39.23 80.24 65.13
CA ASP A 446 39.52 79.46 63.91
C ASP A 446 39.94 77.98 63.93
N GLN A 447 39.30 77.28 62.97
CA GLN A 447 39.86 76.29 62.01
C GLN A 447 40.41 74.97 62.62
N GLU A 448 40.28 73.79 62.02
CA GLU A 448 40.18 73.38 60.62
C GLU A 448 39.91 71.85 60.55
N MET A 449 39.27 71.42 59.45
CA MET A 449 39.50 70.19 58.67
C MET A 449 39.67 68.79 59.31
N CYS A 450 38.82 67.85 58.84
CA CYS A 450 39.17 66.74 57.92
C CYS A 450 37.97 65.77 57.83
N THR A 451 37.22 65.72 56.73
CA THR A 451 37.36 64.75 55.63
C THR A 451 37.91 63.36 56.01
N SER A 452 37.08 62.31 55.88
CA SER A 452 37.29 61.15 54.97
C SER A 452 36.75 59.83 55.54
N ASN A 453 35.96 59.17 54.69
CA ASN A 453 35.55 57.75 54.63
C ASN A 453 34.61 57.18 55.70
#